data_AF-F6FX22-F1
#
_entry.id   AF-F6FX22-F1
#
_cell.length_a   1.000
_cell.length_b   1.000
_cell.length_c   1.000
_cell.angle_alpha   90.00
_cell.angle_beta   90.00
_cell.angle_gamma   90.00
#
_symmetry.space_group_name_H-M   'P 1'
#
loop_
_entity.id
_entity.type
_entity.pdbx_description
1 polymer ?
#
loop_
_entity_poly.entity_id
_entity_poly.type
_entity_poly.pdbx_seq_one_letter_code
_entity_poly.pdbx_strand_id
1 'polypeptide(L)'
;MAYDEELAERVRDAIGRRTEFTEQKMFGGVAFMVNTHMAVGIGGDELMVRVGTDGYEQAWVDRGVDLALSEPPKKPKKPKAPKTPRA
;
A
#
# COMPACT_ATOMS: atom_id res chain seq x y z
N MET A 1 -12.59 15.35 -6.73
CA MET A 1 -13.52 14.42 -6.05
C MET A 1 -12.82 13.87 -4.82
N ALA A 2 -13.55 13.41 -3.83
CA ALA A 2 -12.97 12.89 -2.57
C ALA A 2 -12.27 11.52 -2.78
N TYR A 3 -12.81 10.70 -3.68
CA TYR A 3 -12.27 9.39 -4.05
C TYR A 3 -12.75 9.01 -5.45
N ASP A 4 -12.08 8.03 -6.07
CA ASP A 4 -12.51 7.42 -7.33
C ASP A 4 -13.71 6.47 -7.09
N GLU A 5 -14.84 6.79 -7.72
CA GLU A 5 -16.09 6.03 -7.60
C GLU A 5 -16.03 4.68 -8.35
N GLU A 6 -15.28 4.59 -9.45
CA GLU A 6 -15.08 3.33 -10.17
C GLU A 6 -14.24 2.37 -9.32
N LEU A 7 -13.20 2.89 -8.67
CA LEU A 7 -12.41 2.14 -7.70
C LEU A 7 -13.26 1.69 -6.51
N ALA A 8 -14.14 2.56 -5.99
CA ALA A 8 -15.06 2.21 -4.92
C ALA A 8 -16.04 1.11 -5.31
N GLU A 9 -16.59 1.15 -6.53
CA GLU A 9 -17.49 0.13 -7.04
C GLU A 9 -16.80 -1.24 -7.17
N ARG A 10 -15.57 -1.26 -7.68
CA ARG A 10 -14.76 -2.49 -7.74
C ARG A 10 -14.52 -3.09 -6.36
N VAL A 11 -14.27 -2.25 -5.35
CA VAL A 11 -14.08 -2.70 -3.97
C VAL A 11 -15.38 -3.20 -3.36
N ARG A 12 -16.52 -2.54 -3.62
CA ARG A 12 -17.86 -2.99 -3.20
C ARG A 12 -18.15 -4.40 -3.72
N ASP A 13 -17.92 -4.65 -5.00
CA ASP A 13 -18.15 -5.97 -5.61
C ASP A 13 -17.20 -7.03 -5.03
N ALA A 14 -15.92 -6.70 -4.83
CA ALA A 14 -14.94 -7.62 -4.26
C ALA A 14 -15.26 -8.03 -2.81
N ILE A 15 -15.65 -7.07 -1.96
CA ILE A 15 -15.96 -7.34 -0.55
C ILE A 15 -17.36 -7.95 -0.41
N GLY A 16 -18.35 -7.44 -1.15
CA GLY A 16 -19.74 -7.89 -1.07
C GLY A 16 -19.96 -9.36 -1.44
N ARG A 17 -19.07 -9.94 -2.25
CA ARG A 17 -19.08 -11.38 -2.55
C ARG A 17 -18.64 -12.26 -1.38
N ARG A 18 -17.94 -11.69 -0.38
CA ARG A 18 -17.31 -12.44 0.72
C ARG A 18 -17.98 -12.20 2.06
N THR A 19 -18.42 -10.98 2.33
CA THR A 19 -18.96 -10.59 3.65
C THR A 19 -19.83 -9.35 3.53
N GLU A 20 -20.73 -9.19 4.49
CA GLU A 20 -21.41 -7.91 4.70
C GLU A 20 -20.41 -6.86 5.19
N PHE A 21 -20.61 -5.63 4.76
CA PHE A 21 -19.77 -4.50 5.09
C PHE A 21 -20.61 -3.22 5.26
N THR A 22 -20.03 -2.23 5.92
CA THR A 22 -20.60 -0.89 6.08
C THR A 22 -19.65 0.14 5.49
N GLU A 23 -20.18 1.08 4.72
CA GLU A 23 -19.41 2.19 4.16
C GLU A 23 -19.44 3.40 5.10
N GLN A 24 -18.27 3.96 5.39
CA GLN A 24 -18.13 5.21 6.13
C GLN A 24 -17.28 6.21 5.34
N LYS A 25 -17.77 7.45 5.24
CA LYS A 25 -17.01 8.55 4.62
C LYS A 25 -15.96 9.05 5.61
N MET A 26 -14.71 8.63 5.42
CA MET A 26 -13.59 8.93 6.32
C MET A 26 -12.29 9.08 5.50
N PHE A 27 -11.27 9.71 6.09
CA PHE A 27 -9.94 9.89 5.46
C PHE A 27 -9.93 10.66 4.13
N GLY A 28 -10.90 11.55 3.95
CA GLY A 28 -11.05 12.29 2.70
C GLY A 28 -11.60 11.45 1.55
N GLY A 29 -12.04 10.20 1.80
CA GLY A 29 -12.68 9.33 0.82
C GLY A 29 -13.73 8.39 1.44
N VAL A 30 -13.66 7.09 1.14
CA VAL A 30 -14.58 6.06 1.66
C VAL A 30 -13.81 4.90 2.30
N ALA A 31 -14.30 4.43 3.45
CA ALA A 31 -13.78 3.29 4.15
C ALA A 31 -14.84 2.19 4.28
N PHE A 32 -14.43 0.95 4.03
CA PHE A 32 -15.22 -0.27 4.12
C PHE A 32 -14.93 -0.96 5.46
N MET A 33 -15.97 -1.05 6.28
CA MET A 33 -15.94 -1.65 7.60
C MET A 33 -16.56 -3.04 7.53
N VAL A 34 -15.86 -4.06 8.02
CA VAL A 34 -16.36 -5.43 8.17
C VAL A 34 -16.33 -5.77 9.66
N ASN A 35 -17.46 -6.21 10.23
CA ASN A 35 -17.57 -6.51 11.66
C ASN A 35 -17.01 -5.40 12.57
N THR A 36 -17.35 -4.14 12.28
CA THR A 36 -16.90 -2.95 13.04
C THR A 36 -15.39 -2.64 12.91
N HIS A 37 -14.65 -3.39 12.10
CA HIS A 37 -13.24 -3.14 11.81
C HIS A 37 -13.03 -2.62 10.38
N MET A 38 -12.13 -1.66 10.21
CA MET A 38 -11.76 -1.18 8.87
C MET A 38 -10.98 -2.25 8.11
N ALA A 39 -11.49 -2.65 6.94
CA ALA A 39 -10.87 -3.62 6.05
C ALA A 39 -10.13 -2.92 4.89
N VAL A 40 -10.79 -1.96 4.24
CA VAL A 40 -10.25 -1.21 3.09
C VAL A 40 -10.63 0.25 3.20
N GLY A 41 -9.71 1.16 2.91
CA GLY A 41 -9.96 2.60 2.74
C GLY A 41 -9.53 3.07 1.35
N ILE A 42 -10.24 4.03 0.79
CA ILE A 42 -9.94 4.67 -0.49
C ILE A 42 -9.77 6.16 -0.24
N GLY A 43 -8.67 6.74 -0.72
CA GLY A 43 -8.40 8.18 -0.66
C GLY A 43 -7.78 8.66 -1.96
N GLY A 44 -8.45 9.56 -2.69
CA GLY A 44 -8.04 9.94 -4.04
C GLY A 44 -8.03 8.71 -4.97
N ASP A 45 -6.86 8.43 -5.55
CA ASP A 45 -6.59 7.29 -6.45
C ASP A 45 -5.83 6.15 -5.73
N GLU A 46 -5.62 6.28 -4.42
CA GLU A 46 -4.89 5.30 -3.62
C GLU A 46 -5.83 4.47 -2.74
N LEU A 47 -5.39 3.24 -2.44
CA LEU A 47 -6.15 2.26 -1.67
C LEU A 47 -5.31 1.73 -0.50
N MET A 48 -5.91 1.75 0.68
CA MET A 48 -5.33 1.30 1.93
C MET A 48 -6.03 0.00 2.36
N VAL A 49 -5.32 -1.14 2.31
CA VAL A 49 -5.86 -2.44 2.74
C VAL A 49 -5.27 -2.83 4.08
N ARG A 50 -6.11 -3.35 4.97
CA ARG A 50 -5.64 -4.02 6.18
C ARG A 50 -5.29 -5.48 5.87
N VAL A 51 -4.01 -5.82 5.94
CA VAL A 51 -3.46 -7.16 5.60
C VAL A 51 -3.32 -8.13 6.78
N GLY A 52 -3.79 -7.75 7.97
CA GLY A 52 -3.62 -8.54 9.20
C GLY A 52 -2.17 -8.56 9.70
N THR A 53 -1.93 -9.19 10.84
CA THR A 53 -0.58 -9.31 11.44
C THR A 53 0.30 -10.27 10.67
N ASP A 54 -0.28 -11.38 10.20
CA ASP A 54 0.45 -12.49 9.60
C ASP A 54 0.97 -12.15 8.19
N GLY A 55 0.30 -11.22 7.51
CA GLY A 55 0.66 -10.74 6.17
C GLY A 55 1.38 -9.38 6.16
N TYR A 56 1.61 -8.75 7.32
CA TYR A 56 2.13 -7.38 7.37
C TYR A 56 3.55 -7.26 6.80
N GLU A 57 4.46 -8.12 7.26
CA GLU A 57 5.86 -8.09 6.83
C GLU A 57 5.99 -8.42 5.34
N GLN A 58 5.28 -9.45 4.86
CA GLN A 58 5.31 -9.83 3.45
C GLN A 58 4.74 -8.73 2.55
N ALA A 59 3.60 -8.13 2.91
CA ALA A 59 3.01 -7.04 2.15
C ALA A 59 3.94 -5.81 2.08
N TRP A 60 4.70 -5.54 3.15
CA TRP A 60 5.72 -4.50 3.17
C TRP A 60 6.91 -4.81 2.25
N VAL A 61 7.39 -6.05 2.26
CA VAL A 61 8.46 -6.50 1.36
C VAL A 61 8.02 -6.40 -0.09
N ASP A 62 6.83 -6.90 -0.42
CA ASP A 62 6.29 -6.87 -1.78
C ASP A 62 6.18 -5.43 -2.32
N ARG A 63 5.68 -4.50 -1.49
CA ARG A 63 5.66 -3.07 -1.85
C ARG A 63 7.06 -2.48 -2.01
N GLY A 64 8.00 -2.87 -1.15
CA GLY A 64 9.39 -2.42 -1.25
C GLY A 64 10.09 -2.94 -2.52
N VAL A 65 9.80 -4.17 -2.91
CA VAL A 65 10.30 -4.78 -4.15
C VAL A 65 9.73 -4.09 -5.38
N ASP A 66 8.41 -3.84 -5.40
CA ASP A 66 7.76 -3.13 -6.50
C ASP A 66 8.30 -1.70 -6.67
N LEU A 67 8.50 -0.99 -5.56
CA LEU A 67 9.15 0.33 -5.57
C LEU A 67 10.59 0.25 -6.09
N ALA A 68 11.39 -0.72 -5.65
CA ALA A 68 12.76 -0.87 -6.11
C ALA A 68 12.85 -1.24 -7.60
N LEU A 69 11.88 -1.96 -8.15
CA LEU A 69 11.81 -2.33 -9.56
C LEU A 69 11.33 -1.18 -10.46
N SER A 70 10.51 -0.27 -9.93
CA SER A 70 10.09 0.93 -10.65
C SER A 70 11.18 2.02 -10.71
N GLU A 71 12.16 1.98 -9.81
CA GLU A 71 13.33 2.86 -9.87
C GLU A 71 14.38 2.37 -10.90
N PRO A 72 14.94 3.26 -11.74
CA PRO A 72 16.04 2.88 -12.62
C PRO A 72 17.28 2.44 -11.81
N PRO A 73 18.01 1.40 -12.25
CA PRO A 73 19.12 0.84 -11.47
C PRO A 73 20.20 1.88 -11.18
N LYS A 74 20.51 2.08 -9.89
CA LYS A 74 21.58 2.99 -9.45
C LYS A 74 22.92 2.51 -10.03
N LYS A 75 23.62 3.39 -10.74
CA LYS A 75 24.96 3.10 -11.28
C LYS A 75 25.90 2.71 -10.13
N PRO A 76 26.73 1.65 -10.30
CA PRO A 76 27.64 1.21 -9.25
C PRO A 76 28.61 2.34 -8.87
N LYS A 77 28.70 2.63 -7.58
CA LYS A 77 29.61 3.65 -7.05
C LYS A 77 31.05 3.14 -7.21
N LYS A 78 31.92 3.93 -7.84
CA LYS A 78 33.34 3.56 -8.01
C LYS A 78 33.96 3.24 -6.65
N PRO A 79 34.77 2.17 -6.52
CA PRO A 79 35.40 1.81 -5.26
C PRO A 79 36.29 2.95 -4.79
N LYS A 80 36.17 3.31 -3.51
CA LYS A 80 36.94 4.40 -2.90
C LYS A 80 38.37 3.91 -2.69
N ALA A 81 39.36 4.66 -3.18
CA ALA A 81 40.77 4.29 -3.05
C ALA A 81 41.14 4.03 -1.59
N PRO A 82 41.99 3.02 -1.31
CA PRO A 82 42.39 2.69 0.05
C PRO A 82 43.12 3.89 0.66
N LYS A 83 42.69 4.29 1.86
CA LYS A 83 43.34 5.38 2.60
C LYS A 83 44.70 4.88 3.08
N THR A 84 45.77 5.51 2.61
CA THR A 84 47.13 5.27 3.12
C THR A 84 47.17 5.59 4.61
N PRO A 85 47.68 4.69 5.48
CA PRO A 85 47.87 5.00 6.88
C PRO A 85 48.91 6.11 7.02
N ARG A 86 48.58 7.15 7.81
CA ARG A 86 49.48 8.26 8.12
C ARG A 86 50.53 7.74 9.10
N ALA A 87 51.80 7.82 8.72
CA ALA A 87 52.96 7.53 9.58
C ALA A 87 53.13 8.61 10.66
#